data_AF-A0A953PXC5-F1
#
_entry.id   AF-A0A953PXC5-F1
#
_cell.length_a   1.000
_cell.length_b   1.000
_cell.length_c   1.000
_cell.angle_alpha   90.00
_cell.angle_beta   90.00
_cell.angle_gamma   90.00
#
_symmetry.space_group_name_H-M   'P 1'
#
loop_
_entity.id
_entity.type
_entity.pdbx_description
1 polymer ?
#
loop_
_entity_poly.entity_id
_entity_poly.type
_entity_poly.pdbx_seq_one_letter_code
_entity_poly.pdbx_strand_id
1 'polypeptide(L)' 'MRKQARITSKGQITVPREIRRTLDVGPGDSLVFETDRKGVRVHPARAEGRFGKYRGIGNPGIPSGRKGIIRWIREMRGE' A
#
# COMPACT_ATOMS: atom_id res chain seq x y z
N MET A 1 -1.07 -9.69 -11.53
CA MET A 1 -0.06 -10.76 -11.41
C MET A 1 -0.60 -11.82 -10.45
N ARG A 2 -0.56 -13.11 -10.83
CA ARG A 2 -1.02 -14.22 -9.97
C ARG A 2 0.17 -15.12 -9.65
N LYS A 3 0.41 -15.40 -8.37
CA LYS A 3 1.42 -16.37 -7.91
C LYS A 3 0.80 -17.30 -6.88
N GLN A 4 1.23 -18.54 -6.90
CA GLN A 4 0.83 -19.56 -5.92
C GLN A 4 2.03 -19.91 -5.04
N ALA A 5 1.75 -20.20 -3.78
CA ALA A 5 2.72 -20.74 -2.84
C ALA A 5 2.12 -21.96 -2.15
N ARG A 6 2.95 -22.95 -1.88
CA ARG A 6 2.53 -24.15 -1.15
C ARG A 6 2.64 -23.90 0.35
N ILE A 7 1.67 -24.40 1.10
CA ILE A 7 1.74 -24.47 2.56
C ILE A 7 2.72 -25.61 2.92
N THR A 8 3.73 -25.31 3.72
CA THR A 8 4.70 -26.28 4.22
C THR A 8 4.05 -27.24 5.23
N SER A 9 4.72 -28.34 5.59
CA SER A 9 4.23 -29.27 6.62
C SER A 9 3.99 -28.59 7.98
N LYS A 10 4.71 -27.50 8.25
CA LYS A 10 4.57 -26.70 9.48
C LYS A 10 3.47 -25.63 9.39
N GLY A 11 2.67 -25.61 8.33
CA GLY A 11 1.61 -24.62 8.14
C GLY A 11 2.08 -23.23 7.67
N GLN A 12 3.37 -23.08 7.33
CA GLN A 12 3.91 -21.80 6.86
C GLN A 12 3.72 -21.63 5.35
N ILE A 13 3.45 -20.40 4.90
CA ILE A 13 3.51 -20.02 3.49
C ILE A 13 4.81 -19.28 3.20
N THR A 14 5.45 -19.58 2.06
CA THR A 14 6.58 -18.79 1.59
C THR A 14 6.09 -17.68 0.68
N VAL A 15 6.55 -16.46 0.89
CA VAL A 15 6.22 -15.32 0.02
C VAL A 15 7.18 -15.32 -1.19
N PRO A 16 6.70 -15.53 -2.43
CA PRO A 16 7.55 -15.56 -3.61
C PRO A 16 8.31 -14.23 -3.80
N ARG A 17 9.52 -14.29 -4.37
CA ARG A 17 10.42 -13.12 -4.54
C ARG A 17 9.73 -11.91 -5.16
N GLU A 18 8.94 -12.12 -6.20
CA GLU A 18 8.22 -11.03 -6.89
C GLU A 18 7.18 -10.37 -5.97
N ILE A 19 6.46 -11.16 -5.17
CA ILE A 19 5.49 -10.64 -4.19
C ILE A 19 6.20 -9.88 -3.08
N ARG A 20 7.34 -10.38 -2.58
CA ARG A 20 8.16 -9.65 -1.58
C ARG A 20 8.59 -8.28 -2.09
N ARG A 21 9.00 -8.19 -3.36
CA ARG A 21 9.38 -6.92 -4.00
C ARG A 21 8.20 -5.97 -4.16
N THR A 22 7.04 -6.48 -4.54
CA THR A 22 5.82 -5.67 -4.66
C THR A 22 5.34 -5.16 -3.30
N LEU A 23 5.42 -6.00 -2.26
CA LEU A 23 5.09 -5.62 -0.90
C LEU A 23 6.19 -4.76 -0.26
N ASP A 24 7.40 -4.75 -0.82
CA ASP A 24 8.58 -4.09 -0.28
C ASP A 24 8.85 -4.54 1.17
N VAL A 25 9.07 -5.86 1.31
CA VAL A 25 9.34 -6.56 2.58
C VAL A 25 10.55 -7.49 2.46
N GLY A 26 11.33 -7.57 3.53
CA GLY A 26 12.51 -8.41 3.70
C GLY A 26 12.43 -9.36 4.91
N PRO A 27 13.51 -10.09 5.19
CA PRO A 27 13.62 -10.90 6.41
C PRO A 27 13.50 -10.03 7.66
N GLY A 28 12.67 -10.43 8.63
CA GLY A 28 12.41 -9.68 9.86
C GLY A 28 11.20 -8.74 9.79
N ASP A 29 10.69 -8.47 8.58
CA ASP A 29 9.46 -7.70 8.43
C ASP A 29 8.22 -8.55 8.72
N SER A 30 7.20 -7.88 9.27
CA SER A 30 5.91 -8.48 9.58
C SER A 30 4.88 -8.19 8.48
N LEU A 31 3.92 -9.10 8.31
CA LEU A 31 2.78 -8.95 7.41
C LEU A 31 1.49 -9.00 8.22
N VAL A 32 0.53 -8.14 7.87
CA VAL A 32 -0.84 -8.16 8.39
C VAL A 32 -1.72 -8.91 7.40
N PHE A 33 -2.53 -9.82 7.94
CA PHE A 33 -3.54 -10.57 7.20
C PHE A 33 -4.91 -10.07 7.63
N GLU A 34 -5.63 -9.44 6.72
CA GLU A 34 -7.01 -8.99 6.92
C GLU A 34 -7.96 -9.86 6.14
N THR A 35 -9.01 -10.36 6.80
CA THR A 35 -10.06 -11.14 6.16
C THR A 35 -11.30 -10.26 5.94
N ASP A 36 -11.84 -10.29 4.74
CA ASP A 36 -13.12 -9.68 4.41
C ASP A 36 -14.02 -10.65 3.62
N ARG A 37 -15.19 -10.18 3.16
CA ARG A 37 -16.14 -10.98 2.39
C ARG A 37 -15.60 -11.47 1.03
N LYS A 38 -14.53 -10.87 0.52
CA LYS A 38 -13.91 -11.17 -0.79
C LYS A 38 -12.67 -12.07 -0.65
N GLY A 39 -12.12 -12.22 0.55
CA GLY A 39 -11.02 -13.14 0.83
C GLY A 39 -10.04 -12.56 1.86
N VAL A 40 -8.78 -12.95 1.73
CA VAL A 40 -7.70 -12.49 2.62
C VAL A 40 -6.81 -11.51 1.86
N ARG A 41 -6.63 -10.31 2.42
CA ARG A 41 -5.66 -9.32 1.97
C ARG A 41 -4.41 -9.38 2.85
N VAL A 42 -3.25 -9.26 2.22
CA VAL A 42 -1.96 -9.24 2.91
C VAL A 42 -1.26 -7.93 2.60
N HIS A 43 -0.79 -7.25 3.65
CA HIS A 43 -0.02 -6.01 3.51
C HIS A 43 1.11 -5.95 4.53
N PRO A 44 2.17 -5.15 4.28
CA PRO A 44 3.26 -4.98 5.22
C PRO A 44 2.76 -4.39 6.54
N ALA A 45 3.18 -4.97 7.66
CA ALA A 45 2.98 -4.41 8.99
C ALA A 45 3.98 -3.25 9.20
N ARG A 46 3.72 -2.14 8.53
CA ARG A 46 4.45 -0.90 8.75
C ARG A 46 3.74 -0.16 9.88
N ALA A 47 4.46 0.22 10.91
CA ALA A 47 4.07 1.41 11.67
C ALA A 47 3.85 2.54 10.65
N GLU A 48 2.87 3.42 10.86
CA GLU A 48 2.78 4.63 10.03
C GLU A 48 4.19 5.18 9.88
N GLY A 49 4.68 5.29 8.64
CA GLY A 49 6.07 5.69 8.42
C GLY A 49 6.36 6.95 9.23
N ARG A 50 7.62 7.23 9.60
CA ARG A 50 7.96 8.41 10.42
C ARG A 50 7.26 9.70 9.94
N PHE A 51 7.00 9.78 8.63
CA PHE A 51 6.32 10.88 7.96
C PHE A 51 4.80 10.70 7.69
N GLY A 52 4.21 9.55 8.01
CA GLY A 52 2.80 9.22 7.81
C GLY A 52 1.86 10.23 8.46
N LYS A 53 2.16 10.60 9.71
CA LYS A 53 1.45 11.66 10.45
C LYS A 53 1.53 13.05 9.79
N TYR A 54 2.46 13.27 8.87
CA TYR A 54 2.61 14.53 8.14
C TYR A 54 1.97 14.50 6.75
N ARG A 55 1.41 13.36 6.32
CA ARG A 55 0.76 13.26 5.01
C ARG A 55 -0.44 14.21 4.97
N GLY A 56 -0.41 15.16 4.03
CA GLY A 56 -1.47 16.14 3.85
C GLY A 56 -1.34 17.40 4.71
N ILE A 57 -0.32 17.51 5.58
CA ILE A 57 -0.03 18.78 6.27
C ILE A 57 0.35 19.83 5.23
N GLY A 58 -0.26 21.01 5.34
CA GLY A 58 -0.07 22.11 4.40
C GLY A 58 -0.81 21.95 3.07
N ASN A 59 -1.66 20.93 2.91
CA ASN A 59 -2.51 20.82 1.73
C ASN A 59 -3.66 21.84 1.81
N PRO A 60 -3.74 22.84 0.92
CA PRO A 60 -4.81 23.86 0.93
C PRO A 60 -6.17 23.33 0.44
N GLY A 61 -6.41 22.02 0.52
CA GLY A 61 -7.62 21.36 0.00
C GLY A 61 -7.49 20.82 -1.43
N ILE A 62 -6.26 20.62 -1.93
CA ILE A 62 -6.01 20.05 -3.26
C ILE A 62 -6.56 18.62 -3.32
N PRO A 63 -7.50 18.34 -4.23
CA PRO A 63 -8.06 17.00 -4.38
C PRO A 63 -7.01 16.01 -4.88
N SER A 64 -7.08 14.76 -4.40
CA SER A 64 -6.14 13.71 -4.78
C SER A 64 -6.35 13.22 -6.22
N GLY A 65 -5.28 12.66 -6.79
CA GLY A 65 -5.29 12.08 -8.13
C GLY A 65 -5.10 13.10 -9.26
N ARG A 66 -4.66 12.60 -10.42
CA ARG A 66 -4.27 13.44 -11.58
C ARG A 66 -5.35 14.44 -11.99
N LYS A 67 -6.62 14.02 -12.05
CA LYS A 67 -7.74 14.90 -12.42
C LYS A 67 -7.95 16.03 -11.40
N GLY A 68 -7.88 15.71 -10.11
CA GLY A 68 -8.01 16.69 -9.02
C GLY A 68 -6.91 17.74 -9.05
N ILE A 69 -5.67 17.29 -9.24
CA ILE A 69 -4.50 18.16 -9.37
C ILE A 69 -4.63 19.07 -10.61
N ILE A 70 -5.01 18.53 -11.77
CA ILE A 70 -5.20 19.32 -12.99
C ILE A 70 -6.28 20.38 -12.80
N ARG A 71 -7.41 20.03 -12.17
CA ARG A 71 -8.49 20.98 -11.87
C ARG A 71 -7.98 22.13 -11.00
N TRP A 72 -7.29 21.81 -9.91
CA TRP A 72 -6.73 22.82 -9.00
C TRP A 72 -5.72 23.74 -9.70
N ILE A 73 -4.87 23.20 -10.57
CA ILE A 73 -3.91 24.00 -11.36
C ILE A 73 -4.63 24.95 -12.32
N ARG A 74 -5.72 24.52 -12.97
CA ARG A 74 -6.51 25.37 -13.89
C ARG A 74 -7.21 26.50 -13.15
N GLU A 75 -7.81 26.19 -12.02
CA GLU A 75 -8.47 27.18 -11.17
C GLU A 75 -7.48 28.27 -10.69
N MET A 76 -6.26 27.89 -10.30
CA MET A 76 -5.19 28.84 -9.99
C MET A 76 -4.75 29.70 -11.19
N ARG A 77 -4.93 29.22 -12.43
CA ARG A 77 -4.59 29.93 -13.67
C ARG A 77 -5.75 30.79 -14.21
N GLY A 78 -6.95 30.70 -13.60
CA GLY A 78 -8.14 31.37 -14.09
C GLY A 78 -8.76 30.74 -15.35
N GLU A 79 -8.49 29.45 -15.58
CA GLU A 79 -9.04 28.63 -16.70
C GLU A 79 -10.17 27.70 -16.27
#